data_AF-A0A7J8M812-F1
#
_entry.id   AF-A0A7J8M812-F1
#
_cell.length_a   1.000
_cell.length_b   1.000
_cell.length_c   1.000
_cell.angle_alpha   90.00
_cell.angle_beta   90.00
_cell.angle_gamma   90.00
#
_symmetry.space_group_name_H-M   'P 1'
#
loop_
_entity.id
_entity.type
_entity.pdbx_description
1 polymer ?
#
loop_
_entity_poly.entity_id
_entity_poly.type
_entity_poly.pdbx_seq_one_letter_code
_entity_poly.pdbx_strand_id
1 'polypeptide(L)'
;MRTTVDENKKFAAFIADKLNKSSSKIVVCLPQKGVSALDASEKPFYDPEATGTLLNELQRLIQINEDRQVKTYPYHINDPEFAKALADSFMEICSKNPTDSSLPQVASCESSQDLRKGHDYNVSSSSCGTLTYSPSNFPDARPETLQRTQGILQQLRDQISKGLPIVGAGAGTGISAKFEEAGGVDLIVLYNSGRFRMAGRGSLAGLLPFADANAIVLEMANEVLPVVKAVPVLAGVCGTDPFRRMDYFLKQLESIGFSGVQNFPTVGLFDGNFRQNLEETGMGYGLEVQMIAKAHKMGFLTTPYAFNTNEAVEMAKAGADIIVAHMGLTTSGSIGAKTAVSLEESVLRVQAIADAAHAINPNVIVLCHGGPISGPSEAEFILKRTKGVHGFYGASSMERLPVEQAITSTVQQYKSISIK
;
A
#
# COMPACT_ATOMS: atom_id res chain seq x y z
N MET A 1 21.84 -2.58 -10.53
CA MET A 1 22.00 -2.74 -12.00
C MET A 1 23.16 -1.86 -12.40
N ARG A 2 24.12 -2.38 -13.19
CA ARG A 2 25.28 -1.60 -13.67
C ARG A 2 24.99 -1.10 -15.08
N THR A 3 25.31 0.16 -15.34
CA THR A 3 25.22 0.79 -16.66
C THR A 3 26.36 0.32 -17.56
N THR A 4 26.02 0.00 -18.81
CA THR A 4 26.98 -0.40 -19.86
C THR A 4 27.75 0.81 -20.40
N VAL A 5 28.86 0.56 -21.12
CA VAL A 5 29.65 1.59 -21.82
C VAL A 5 28.77 2.49 -22.71
N ASP A 6 27.86 1.92 -23.50
CA ASP A 6 27.01 2.70 -24.41
C ASP A 6 25.87 3.46 -23.71
N GLU A 7 25.38 2.98 -22.58
CA GLU A 7 24.47 3.74 -21.72
C GLU A 7 25.20 4.92 -21.07
N ASN A 8 26.43 4.72 -20.59
CA ASN A 8 27.24 5.79 -20.02
C ASN A 8 27.57 6.91 -21.03
N LYS A 9 27.79 6.58 -22.31
CA LYS A 9 27.89 7.59 -23.40
C LYS A 9 26.59 8.41 -23.54
N LYS A 10 25.43 7.74 -23.51
CA LYS A 10 24.10 8.40 -23.60
C LYS A 10 23.84 9.29 -22.38
N PHE A 11 24.19 8.83 -21.18
CA PHE A 11 24.08 9.63 -19.95
C PHE A 11 25.02 10.84 -19.95
N ALA A 12 26.27 10.67 -20.39
CA ALA A 12 27.21 11.79 -20.54
C ALA A 12 26.67 12.87 -21.49
N ALA A 13 26.14 12.47 -22.66
CA ALA A 13 25.53 13.40 -23.60
C ALA A 13 24.29 14.12 -23.04
N PHE A 14 23.40 13.40 -22.35
CA PHE A 14 22.21 13.98 -21.71
C PHE A 14 22.56 14.98 -20.59
N ILE A 15 23.56 14.67 -19.77
CA ILE A 15 24.05 15.55 -18.70
C ILE A 15 24.73 16.78 -19.32
N ALA A 16 25.65 16.58 -20.26
CA ALA A 16 26.38 17.68 -20.89
C ALA A 16 25.46 18.65 -21.63
N ASP A 17 24.45 18.16 -22.37
CA ASP A 17 23.47 19.01 -23.06
C ASP A 17 22.73 19.96 -22.09
N LYS A 18 22.33 19.45 -20.91
CA LYS A 18 21.70 20.26 -19.87
C LYS A 18 22.65 21.28 -19.24
N LEU A 19 23.87 20.85 -18.89
CA LEU A 19 24.86 21.74 -18.27
C LEU A 19 25.34 22.83 -19.23
N ASN A 20 25.43 22.54 -20.53
CA ASN A 20 25.78 23.50 -21.57
C ASN A 20 24.71 24.59 -21.75
N LYS A 21 23.43 24.27 -21.49
CA LYS A 21 22.29 25.20 -21.54
C LYS A 21 22.05 25.99 -20.25
N SER A 22 22.76 25.68 -19.17
CA SER A 22 22.63 26.42 -17.90
C SER A 22 23.23 27.81 -18.00
N SER A 23 22.49 28.81 -17.49
CA SER A 23 22.97 30.16 -17.20
C SER A 23 23.53 30.33 -15.79
N SER A 24 23.37 29.33 -14.91
CA SER A 24 23.93 29.33 -13.56
C SER A 24 25.37 28.85 -13.56
N LYS A 25 26.17 29.40 -12.63
CA LYS A 25 27.56 29.00 -12.40
C LYS A 25 27.68 27.58 -11.82
N ILE A 26 28.50 26.75 -12.45
CA ILE A 26 28.62 25.31 -12.21
C ILE A 26 30.10 24.90 -12.18
N VAL A 27 30.46 24.08 -11.19
CA VAL A 27 31.71 23.30 -11.20
C VAL A 27 31.34 21.82 -11.09
N VAL A 28 31.66 21.04 -12.12
CA VAL A 28 31.44 19.59 -12.14
C VAL A 28 32.66 18.89 -11.57
N CYS A 29 32.49 18.20 -10.44
CA CYS A 29 33.58 17.42 -9.82
C CYS A 29 33.43 15.93 -10.20
N LEU A 30 34.46 15.35 -10.83
CA LEU A 30 34.45 14.00 -11.38
C LEU A 30 35.36 13.05 -10.56
N PRO A 31 34.81 12.05 -9.84
CA PRO A 31 35.59 11.10 -9.04
C PRO A 31 36.10 9.93 -9.91
N GLN A 32 37.40 9.87 -10.16
CA GLN A 32 38.00 8.90 -11.10
C GLN A 32 37.91 7.44 -10.66
N LYS A 33 37.74 7.14 -9.35
CA LYS A 33 37.76 5.76 -8.85
C LYS A 33 36.38 5.11 -8.69
N GLY A 34 35.28 5.82 -8.94
CA GLY A 34 33.92 5.28 -8.83
C GLY A 34 32.88 6.35 -8.51
N VAL A 35 31.65 6.17 -9.02
CA VAL A 35 30.54 7.13 -8.95
C VAL A 35 29.38 6.68 -8.05
N SER A 36 29.51 5.54 -7.37
CA SER A 36 28.51 4.96 -6.48
C SER A 36 29.16 4.18 -5.31
N ALA A 37 28.40 3.73 -4.32
CA ALA A 37 28.94 2.86 -3.27
C ALA A 37 29.30 1.43 -3.74
N LEU A 38 28.85 1.03 -4.94
CA LEU A 38 28.92 -0.36 -5.43
C LEU A 38 29.88 -0.56 -6.60
N ASP A 39 30.51 0.51 -7.11
CA ASP A 39 31.58 0.47 -8.13
C ASP A 39 32.97 0.83 -7.58
N ALA A 40 33.15 0.76 -6.26
CA ALA A 40 34.47 0.67 -5.65
C ALA A 40 35.15 -0.66 -6.01
N SER A 41 36.49 -0.73 -5.91
CA SER A 41 37.24 -1.99 -6.09
C SER A 41 36.64 -3.12 -5.25
N GLU A 42 36.61 -4.33 -5.80
CA GLU A 42 36.04 -5.55 -5.18
C GLU A 42 34.52 -5.53 -4.94
N LYS A 43 33.78 -4.50 -5.38
CA LYS A 43 32.31 -4.47 -5.29
C LYS A 43 31.63 -4.99 -6.56
N PRO A 44 30.35 -5.44 -6.49
CA PRO A 44 29.67 -6.11 -7.61
C PRO A 44 29.51 -5.31 -8.90
N PHE A 45 29.64 -3.98 -8.86
CA PHE A 45 29.55 -3.10 -10.04
C PHE A 45 30.89 -2.43 -10.39
N TYR A 46 32.02 -2.95 -9.89
CA TYR A 46 33.36 -2.48 -10.28
C TYR A 46 33.62 -2.75 -11.77
N ASP A 47 33.53 -1.71 -12.57
CA ASP A 47 33.80 -1.73 -14.00
C ASP A 47 34.50 -0.40 -14.37
N PRO A 48 35.85 -0.39 -14.40
CA PRO A 48 36.60 0.83 -14.67
C PRO A 48 36.45 1.33 -16.12
N GLU A 49 36.05 0.48 -17.07
CA GLU A 49 35.81 0.86 -18.46
C GLU A 49 34.50 1.65 -18.58
N ALA A 50 33.42 1.17 -17.97
CA ALA A 50 32.14 1.87 -17.93
C ALA A 50 32.21 3.20 -17.15
N THR A 51 32.86 3.22 -15.99
CA THR A 51 33.09 4.48 -15.23
C THR A 51 33.99 5.42 -16.02
N GLY A 52 35.12 4.94 -16.54
CA GLY A 52 36.04 5.76 -17.34
C GLY A 52 35.35 6.38 -18.57
N THR A 53 34.49 5.63 -19.25
CA THR A 53 33.70 6.13 -20.39
C THR A 53 32.80 7.30 -19.98
N LEU A 54 32.05 7.18 -18.87
CA LEU A 54 31.18 8.25 -18.38
C LEU A 54 31.96 9.55 -18.12
N LEU A 55 33.08 9.45 -17.39
CA LEU A 55 33.89 10.61 -16.99
C LEU A 55 34.58 11.28 -18.18
N ASN A 56 35.16 10.47 -19.08
CA ASN A 56 35.84 10.96 -20.27
C ASN A 56 34.86 11.67 -21.23
N GLU A 57 33.67 11.10 -21.45
CA GLU A 57 32.63 11.73 -22.28
C GLU A 57 32.07 13.01 -21.65
N LEU A 58 31.87 13.06 -20.32
CA LEU A 58 31.49 14.29 -19.63
C LEU A 58 32.54 15.39 -19.81
N GLN A 59 33.83 15.05 -19.60
CA GLN A 59 34.93 16.00 -19.78
C GLN A 59 35.07 16.47 -21.24
N ARG A 60 34.71 15.64 -22.22
CA ARG A 60 34.74 15.96 -23.66
C ARG A 60 33.55 16.81 -24.13
N LEU A 61 32.36 16.59 -23.55
CA LEU A 61 31.10 17.16 -24.04
C LEU A 61 30.67 18.45 -23.30
N ILE A 62 31.16 18.68 -22.08
CA ILE A 62 30.87 19.91 -21.33
C ILE A 62 31.73 21.06 -21.88
N GLN A 63 31.07 22.12 -22.34
CA GLN A 63 31.71 23.31 -22.90
C GLN A 63 32.19 24.22 -21.76
N ILE A 64 33.49 24.17 -21.46
CA ILE A 64 34.09 24.98 -20.38
C ILE A 64 34.07 26.47 -20.74
N ASN A 65 33.67 27.31 -19.80
CA ASN A 65 33.72 28.79 -19.89
C ASN A 65 33.91 29.40 -18.48
N GLU A 66 33.79 30.72 -18.33
CA GLU A 66 34.00 31.42 -17.05
C GLU A 66 33.07 30.96 -15.92
N ASP A 67 31.85 30.56 -16.27
CA ASP A 67 30.82 30.10 -15.34
C ASP A 67 30.68 28.58 -15.26
N ARG A 68 31.35 27.81 -16.14
CA ARG A 68 31.21 26.35 -16.19
C ARG A 68 32.56 25.67 -16.28
N GLN A 69 32.93 24.95 -15.22
CA GLN A 69 34.20 24.23 -15.11
C GLN A 69 33.98 22.74 -14.88
N VAL A 70 34.98 21.93 -15.24
CA VAL A 70 35.06 20.50 -14.92
C VAL A 70 36.38 20.24 -14.20
N LYS A 71 36.33 19.69 -12.98
CA LYS A 71 37.48 19.32 -12.15
C LYS A 71 37.48 17.81 -11.95
N THR A 72 38.60 17.13 -12.21
CA THR A 72 38.77 15.69 -12.01
C THR A 72 39.59 15.41 -10.75
N TYR A 73 39.23 14.35 -10.02
CA TYR A 73 39.86 14.01 -8.74
C TYR A 73 40.21 12.51 -8.66
N PRO A 74 41.41 12.14 -8.16
CA PRO A 74 41.90 10.75 -8.10
C PRO A 74 41.29 9.93 -6.94
N TYR A 75 40.03 10.21 -6.61
CA TYR A 75 39.30 9.70 -5.46
C TYR A 75 38.03 8.96 -5.88
N HIS A 76 37.46 8.21 -4.95
CA HIS A 76 36.15 7.58 -5.10
C HIS A 76 35.06 8.54 -4.61
N ILE A 77 33.81 8.47 -5.09
CA ILE A 77 32.76 9.42 -4.69
C ILE A 77 32.51 9.47 -3.17
N ASN A 78 32.68 8.34 -2.48
CA ASN A 78 32.54 8.20 -1.02
C ASN A 78 33.86 8.41 -0.23
N ASP A 79 34.92 8.86 -0.89
CA ASP A 79 36.19 9.19 -0.23
C ASP A 79 36.04 10.54 0.52
N PRO A 80 36.41 10.64 1.81
CA PRO A 80 36.35 11.90 2.55
C PRO A 80 37.09 13.06 1.86
N GLU A 81 38.20 12.78 1.15
CA GLU A 81 38.92 13.83 0.41
C GLU A 81 38.16 14.29 -0.85
N PHE A 82 37.34 13.42 -1.46
CA PHE A 82 36.42 13.84 -2.53
C PHE A 82 35.29 14.71 -1.99
N ALA A 83 34.68 14.31 -0.87
CA ALA A 83 33.62 15.08 -0.22
C ALA A 83 34.11 16.48 0.19
N LYS A 84 35.33 16.57 0.71
CA LYS A 84 36.00 17.84 1.01
C LYS A 84 36.24 18.68 -0.24
N ALA A 85 36.82 18.11 -1.30
CA ALA A 85 37.08 18.83 -2.55
C ALA A 85 35.79 19.34 -3.25
N LEU A 86 34.69 18.61 -3.09
CA LEU A 86 33.35 19.03 -3.53
C LEU A 86 32.85 20.23 -2.71
N ALA A 87 32.96 20.17 -1.38
CA ALA A 87 32.57 21.25 -0.48
C ALA A 87 33.40 22.52 -0.72
N ASP A 88 34.72 22.39 -0.86
CA ASP A 88 35.62 23.50 -1.19
C ASP A 88 35.23 24.15 -2.54
N SER A 89 34.93 23.34 -3.56
CA SER A 89 34.47 23.85 -4.87
C SER A 89 33.09 24.51 -4.80
N PHE A 90 32.18 24.05 -3.94
CA PHE A 90 30.90 24.71 -3.70
C PHE A 90 31.09 26.06 -2.99
N MET A 91 31.93 26.11 -1.95
CA MET A 91 32.25 27.35 -1.25
C MET A 91 32.95 28.36 -2.19
N GLU A 92 33.76 27.91 -3.15
CA GLU A 92 34.37 28.76 -4.18
C GLU A 92 33.33 29.43 -5.10
N ILE A 93 32.23 28.73 -5.41
CA ILE A 93 31.09 29.29 -6.15
C ILE A 93 30.32 30.29 -5.28
N CYS A 94 29.97 29.90 -4.06
CA CYS A 94 29.13 30.71 -3.16
C CYS A 94 29.83 31.99 -2.67
N SER A 95 31.11 31.93 -2.31
CA SER A 95 31.85 33.06 -1.72
C SER A 95 32.08 34.24 -2.69
N LYS A 96 31.69 34.10 -3.96
CA LYS A 96 31.70 35.20 -4.95
C LYS A 96 30.37 35.98 -5.00
N ASN A 97 29.36 35.59 -4.22
CA ASN A 97 28.08 36.28 -4.06
C ASN A 97 27.80 36.56 -2.56
N PRO A 98 28.04 37.79 -2.05
CA PRO A 98 27.58 38.20 -0.73
C PRO A 98 26.11 38.67 -0.76
N THR A 99 25.43 38.50 0.39
CA THR A 99 23.97 38.60 0.65
C THR A 99 23.15 37.36 0.23
N ASP A 100 22.24 36.81 1.05
CA ASP A 100 21.68 37.28 2.32
C ASP A 100 21.35 36.09 3.26
N SER A 101 21.46 36.25 4.58
CA SER A 101 21.10 35.18 5.52
C SER A 101 20.61 35.68 6.89
N SER A 102 19.30 35.54 7.12
CA SER A 102 18.74 35.45 8.48
C SER A 102 17.48 34.59 8.50
N LEU A 103 17.43 33.64 9.43
CA LEU A 103 16.26 32.83 9.78
C LEU A 103 16.08 32.91 11.31
N PRO A 104 14.93 33.35 11.83
CA PRO A 104 14.66 33.35 13.28
C PRO A 104 14.29 31.95 13.80
N GLN A 105 14.64 31.69 15.06
CA GLN A 105 14.33 30.44 15.76
C GLN A 105 12.87 30.34 16.24
N VAL A 106 12.43 29.09 16.47
CA VAL A 106 11.10 28.72 16.97
C VAL A 106 11.06 28.78 18.50
N ALA A 107 9.95 29.27 19.07
CA ALA A 107 9.66 29.21 20.50
C ALA A 107 8.64 28.10 20.83
N SER A 108 8.77 27.51 22.03
CA SER A 108 8.04 26.33 22.52
C SER A 108 6.63 26.61 23.03
N CYS A 109 5.81 25.56 23.11
CA CYS A 109 4.44 25.59 23.62
C CYS A 109 4.32 24.68 24.87
N GLU A 110 3.57 25.11 25.89
CA GLU A 110 3.26 24.32 27.09
C GLU A 110 1.82 23.80 27.11
N SER A 111 1.56 22.81 27.94
CA SER A 111 0.37 21.97 27.93
C SER A 111 -0.62 22.28 29.05
N SER A 112 -1.88 21.88 28.85
CA SER A 112 -2.87 21.73 29.93
C SER A 112 -3.67 20.44 29.73
N GLN A 113 -3.82 19.66 30.80
CA GLN A 113 -4.70 18.48 30.88
C GLN A 113 -6.01 18.86 31.58
N ASP A 114 -7.13 18.16 31.30
CA ASP A 114 -8.07 17.81 32.37
C ASP A 114 -9.00 16.61 32.03
N LEU A 115 -9.82 16.18 33.02
CA LEU A 115 -10.18 14.77 33.28
C LEU A 115 -11.69 14.40 33.27
N ARG A 116 -11.98 13.10 33.01
CA ARG A 116 -13.15 12.26 33.49
C ARG A 116 -14.55 12.62 32.92
N LYS A 117 -15.60 11.78 32.77
CA LYS A 117 -16.06 10.39 33.12
C LYS A 117 -17.05 9.92 31.99
N GLY A 118 -17.63 8.70 31.91
CA GLY A 118 -17.55 7.46 32.70
C GLY A 118 -18.91 6.96 33.25
N HIS A 119 -19.59 6.01 32.58
CA HIS A 119 -20.81 5.28 33.03
C HIS A 119 -20.95 3.90 32.35
N ASP A 120 -21.29 2.85 33.12
CA ASP A 120 -21.40 1.45 32.67
C ASP A 120 -22.85 0.92 32.73
N TYR A 121 -23.19 -0.03 31.85
CA TYR A 121 -24.35 -0.93 32.00
C TYR A 121 -23.97 -2.37 31.59
N ASN A 122 -24.50 -3.36 32.31
CA ASN A 122 -24.03 -4.74 32.29
C ASN A 122 -25.17 -5.70 31.90
N VAL A 123 -24.93 -6.62 30.95
CA VAL A 123 -25.85 -7.76 30.65
C VAL A 123 -25.02 -9.03 30.44
N SER A 124 -25.48 -10.13 31.05
CA SER A 124 -24.78 -11.42 31.14
C SER A 124 -24.82 -12.27 29.88
N SER A 125 -23.70 -12.94 29.54
CA SER A 125 -23.59 -13.90 28.45
C SER A 125 -23.64 -15.37 28.92
N SER A 126 -24.13 -16.25 28.04
CA SER A 126 -24.11 -17.71 28.20
C SER A 126 -22.87 -18.30 27.51
N SER A 127 -22.34 -19.42 28.04
CA SER A 127 -21.02 -19.94 27.70
C SER A 127 -20.97 -20.76 26.40
N CYS A 128 -20.21 -20.27 25.44
CA CYS A 128 -19.42 -21.07 24.50
C CYS A 128 -18.05 -20.38 24.31
N GLY A 129 -17.03 -21.10 23.83
CA GLY A 129 -15.63 -20.67 23.77
C GLY A 129 -15.29 -19.57 22.74
N THR A 130 -16.15 -18.57 22.59
CA THR A 130 -15.94 -17.40 21.74
C THR A 130 -14.88 -16.50 22.39
N LEU A 131 -14.03 -15.86 21.56
CA LEU A 131 -13.25 -14.70 21.99
C LEU A 131 -14.24 -13.63 22.48
N THR A 132 -14.35 -13.45 23.79
CA THR A 132 -15.27 -12.49 24.39
C THR A 132 -14.71 -11.09 24.18
N TYR A 133 -15.34 -10.34 23.28
CA TYR A 133 -15.21 -8.89 23.15
C TYR A 133 -15.86 -8.19 24.36
N SER A 134 -15.50 -8.59 25.58
CA SER A 134 -15.94 -7.91 26.78
C SER A 134 -15.21 -6.57 26.90
N PRO A 135 -15.85 -5.52 27.45
CA PRO A 135 -15.18 -4.24 27.70
C PRO A 135 -13.90 -4.39 28.54
N SER A 136 -13.83 -5.39 29.43
CA SER A 136 -12.63 -5.73 30.19
C SER A 136 -11.42 -6.18 29.36
N ASN A 137 -11.65 -6.75 28.17
CA ASN A 137 -10.58 -7.16 27.25
C ASN A 137 -10.19 -6.04 26.26
N PHE A 138 -11.04 -5.03 26.11
CA PHE A 138 -10.90 -3.93 25.13
C PHE A 138 -11.05 -2.56 25.83
N PRO A 139 -10.14 -2.18 26.76
CA PRO A 139 -10.26 -0.95 27.54
C PRO A 139 -10.16 0.33 26.69
N ASP A 140 -9.56 0.24 25.50
CA ASP A 140 -9.40 1.36 24.56
C ASP A 140 -10.58 1.49 23.56
N ALA A 141 -11.53 0.54 23.56
CA ALA A 141 -12.65 0.52 22.63
C ALA A 141 -13.87 1.30 23.13
N ARG A 142 -14.58 1.98 22.22
CA ARG A 142 -15.93 2.47 22.52
C ARG A 142 -16.90 1.28 22.60
N PRO A 143 -17.80 1.21 23.60
CA PRO A 143 -18.77 0.11 23.72
C PRO A 143 -19.62 -0.11 22.46
N GLU A 144 -20.03 0.96 21.79
CA GLU A 144 -20.82 0.92 20.55
C GLU A 144 -20.06 0.25 19.39
N THR A 145 -18.78 0.59 19.22
CA THR A 145 -17.90 0.00 18.19
C THR A 145 -17.70 -1.49 18.47
N LEU A 146 -17.42 -1.83 19.73
CA LEU A 146 -17.24 -3.20 20.21
C LEU A 146 -18.49 -4.06 19.97
N GLN A 147 -19.68 -3.54 20.33
CA GLN A 147 -20.97 -4.18 20.13
C GLN A 147 -21.29 -4.35 18.62
N ARG A 148 -20.95 -3.37 17.79
CA ARG A 148 -21.12 -3.45 16.33
C ARG A 148 -20.26 -4.58 15.74
N THR A 149 -18.98 -4.63 16.09
CA THR A 149 -18.05 -5.67 15.63
C THR A 149 -18.49 -7.07 16.07
N GLN A 150 -18.96 -7.22 17.32
CA GLN A 150 -19.60 -8.47 17.77
C GLN A 150 -20.79 -8.87 16.90
N GLY A 151 -21.71 -7.94 16.63
CA GLY A 151 -22.92 -8.20 15.82
C GLY A 151 -22.59 -8.65 14.40
N ILE A 152 -21.64 -7.96 13.75
CA ILE A 152 -21.14 -8.33 12.42
C ILE A 152 -20.53 -9.74 12.46
N LEU A 153 -19.61 -10.00 13.40
CA LEU A 153 -18.94 -11.30 13.49
C LEU A 153 -19.90 -12.46 13.81
N GLN A 154 -20.98 -12.21 14.56
CA GLN A 154 -22.04 -13.19 14.77
C GLN A 154 -22.79 -13.47 13.47
N GLN A 155 -23.21 -12.44 12.73
CA GLN A 155 -23.88 -12.61 11.44
C GLN A 155 -23.01 -13.39 10.42
N LEU A 156 -21.71 -13.11 10.35
CA LEU A 156 -20.79 -13.86 9.48
C LEU A 156 -20.69 -15.34 9.91
N ARG A 157 -20.53 -15.61 11.21
CA ARG A 157 -20.48 -16.99 11.73
C ARG A 157 -21.80 -17.75 11.53
N ASP A 158 -22.93 -17.05 11.61
CA ASP A 158 -24.26 -17.61 11.31
C ASP A 158 -24.44 -17.97 9.83
N GLN A 159 -23.75 -17.30 8.91
CA GLN A 159 -23.74 -17.67 7.49
C GLN A 159 -22.81 -18.84 7.20
N ILE A 160 -21.61 -18.82 7.78
CA ILE A 160 -20.65 -19.94 7.71
C ILE A 160 -21.29 -21.24 8.24
N SER A 161 -22.04 -21.18 9.35
CA SER A 161 -22.73 -22.35 9.91
C SER A 161 -23.86 -22.90 9.02
N LYS A 162 -24.41 -22.08 8.11
CA LYS A 162 -25.39 -22.46 7.09
C LYS A 162 -24.73 -22.97 5.79
N GLY A 163 -23.40 -22.99 5.73
CA GLY A 163 -22.64 -23.34 4.52
C GLY A 163 -22.66 -22.25 3.43
N LEU A 164 -23.01 -21.00 3.78
CA LEU A 164 -22.97 -19.87 2.87
C LEU A 164 -21.57 -19.23 2.91
N PRO A 165 -20.94 -18.96 1.75
CA PRO A 165 -19.64 -18.33 1.70
C PRO A 165 -19.74 -16.83 2.00
N ILE A 166 -18.79 -16.31 2.77
CA ILE A 166 -18.69 -14.88 3.03
C ILE A 166 -18.14 -14.14 1.81
N VAL A 167 -18.79 -13.05 1.41
CA VAL A 167 -18.39 -12.22 0.27
C VAL A 167 -18.06 -10.81 0.74
N GLY A 168 -16.78 -10.44 0.69
CA GLY A 168 -16.35 -9.05 0.79
C GLY A 168 -16.24 -8.39 -0.59
N ALA A 169 -16.51 -7.08 -0.70
CA ALA A 169 -16.31 -6.31 -1.92
C ALA A 169 -15.51 -5.02 -1.69
N GLY A 170 -14.71 -4.63 -2.68
CA GLY A 170 -14.00 -3.35 -2.68
C GLY A 170 -14.65 -2.34 -3.62
N ALA A 171 -15.32 -1.33 -3.07
CA ALA A 171 -16.02 -0.29 -3.81
C ALA A 171 -15.14 0.94 -4.08
N GLY A 172 -15.06 1.34 -5.35
CA GLY A 172 -14.42 2.56 -5.82
C GLY A 172 -15.34 3.77 -5.96
N THR A 173 -16.67 3.56 -5.90
CA THR A 173 -17.69 4.61 -6.03
C THR A 173 -18.95 4.28 -5.21
N GLY A 174 -19.77 5.28 -4.92
CA GLY A 174 -21.08 5.09 -4.28
C GLY A 174 -22.05 4.19 -5.07
N ILE A 175 -21.98 4.18 -6.41
CA ILE A 175 -22.83 3.29 -7.21
C ILE A 175 -22.36 1.83 -7.15
N SER A 176 -21.04 1.57 -7.08
CA SER A 176 -20.50 0.24 -6.79
C SER A 176 -21.07 -0.28 -5.47
N ALA A 177 -20.83 0.45 -4.37
CA ALA A 177 -21.23 0.05 -3.02
C ALA A 177 -22.75 -0.18 -2.87
N LYS A 178 -23.58 0.66 -3.51
CA LYS A 178 -25.04 0.52 -3.49
C LYS A 178 -25.53 -0.77 -4.17
N PHE A 179 -24.92 -1.17 -5.28
CA PHE A 179 -25.31 -2.39 -5.98
C PHE A 179 -24.62 -3.65 -5.43
N GLU A 180 -23.48 -3.52 -4.76
CA GLU A 180 -22.90 -4.56 -3.93
C GLU A 180 -23.81 -4.89 -2.73
N GLU A 181 -24.31 -3.87 -2.02
CA GLU A 181 -25.32 -4.05 -0.96
C GLU A 181 -26.62 -4.69 -1.51
N ALA A 182 -27.13 -4.20 -2.64
CA ALA A 182 -28.31 -4.79 -3.28
C ALA A 182 -28.10 -6.24 -3.78
N GLY A 183 -26.84 -6.62 -4.05
CA GLY A 183 -26.43 -7.98 -4.39
C GLY A 183 -26.26 -8.91 -3.19
N GLY A 184 -26.37 -8.41 -1.96
CA GLY A 184 -26.22 -9.20 -0.73
C GLY A 184 -24.76 -9.42 -0.31
N VAL A 185 -23.86 -8.47 -0.57
CA VAL A 185 -22.49 -8.50 -0.03
C VAL A 185 -22.49 -8.43 1.51
N ASP A 186 -21.53 -9.08 2.16
CA ASP A 186 -21.41 -9.09 3.63
C ASP A 186 -20.64 -7.90 4.18
N LEU A 187 -19.61 -7.47 3.45
CA LEU A 187 -18.64 -6.44 3.88
C LEU A 187 -18.23 -5.60 2.67
N ILE A 188 -18.14 -4.28 2.81
CA ILE A 188 -17.59 -3.38 1.79
C ILE A 188 -16.30 -2.73 2.32
N VAL A 189 -15.25 -2.60 1.51
CA VAL A 189 -14.05 -1.80 1.83
C VAL A 189 -13.84 -0.68 0.81
N LEU A 190 -13.39 0.48 1.29
CA LEU A 190 -13.05 1.64 0.48
C LEU A 190 -11.55 1.89 0.51
N TYR A 191 -10.94 2.05 -0.67
CA TYR A 191 -9.54 2.47 -0.79
C TYR A 191 -9.25 3.12 -2.15
N ASN A 192 -8.12 3.84 -2.21
CA ASN A 192 -7.69 4.59 -3.39
C ASN A 192 -7.64 3.76 -4.69
N SER A 193 -7.17 2.51 -4.67
CA SER A 193 -7.20 1.63 -5.85
C SER A 193 -8.61 1.33 -6.36
N GLY A 194 -9.65 1.37 -5.53
CA GLY A 194 -11.04 1.28 -6.01
C GLY A 194 -11.39 2.48 -6.88
N ARG A 195 -11.23 3.70 -6.33
CA ARG A 195 -11.44 4.95 -7.07
C ARG A 195 -10.60 5.00 -8.36
N PHE A 196 -9.34 4.55 -8.32
CA PHE A 196 -8.46 4.51 -9.49
C PHE A 196 -8.88 3.45 -10.54
N ARG A 197 -9.36 2.27 -10.13
CA ARG A 197 -9.97 1.29 -11.05
C ARG A 197 -11.18 1.87 -11.77
N MET A 198 -12.04 2.55 -11.03
CA MET A 198 -13.26 3.18 -11.59
C MET A 198 -12.95 4.43 -12.43
N ALA A 199 -11.77 5.04 -12.26
CA ALA A 199 -11.20 6.01 -13.19
C ALA A 199 -10.49 5.38 -14.42
N GLY A 200 -10.52 4.06 -14.57
CA GLY A 200 -9.88 3.34 -15.68
C GLY A 200 -8.36 3.22 -15.54
N ARG A 201 -7.84 2.93 -14.34
CA ARG A 201 -6.40 2.70 -14.08
C ARG A 201 -6.18 1.34 -13.40
N GLY A 202 -4.99 0.76 -13.59
CA GLY A 202 -4.64 -0.55 -13.02
C GLY A 202 -4.56 -0.51 -11.49
N SER A 203 -4.85 -1.64 -10.83
CA SER A 203 -4.96 -1.73 -9.37
C SER A 203 -3.69 -1.30 -8.60
N LEU A 204 -2.51 -1.44 -9.21
CA LEU A 204 -1.24 -0.97 -8.62
C LEU A 204 -1.11 0.56 -8.53
N ALA A 205 -1.96 1.34 -9.21
CA ALA A 205 -1.90 2.79 -9.14
C ALA A 205 -2.06 3.33 -7.70
N GLY A 206 -2.78 2.62 -6.82
CA GLY A 206 -2.92 3.01 -5.42
C GLY A 206 -1.68 2.75 -4.55
N LEU A 207 -0.69 2.00 -5.05
CA LEU A 207 0.59 1.75 -4.37
C LEU A 207 1.70 2.73 -4.80
N LEU A 208 1.41 3.62 -5.75
CA LEU A 208 2.37 4.56 -6.34
C LEU A 208 2.09 5.99 -5.85
N PRO A 209 3.07 6.91 -5.92
CA PRO A 209 2.96 8.27 -5.39
C PRO A 209 2.12 9.19 -6.28
N PHE A 210 0.89 8.78 -6.61
CA PHE A 210 -0.08 9.55 -7.37
C PHE A 210 -1.02 10.35 -6.47
N ALA A 211 -1.25 9.90 -5.24
CA ALA A 211 -2.01 10.63 -4.21
C ALA A 211 -1.79 10.02 -2.81
N ASP A 212 -2.17 10.76 -1.76
CA ASP A 212 -2.31 10.24 -0.40
C ASP A 212 -3.51 9.28 -0.31
N ALA A 213 -3.22 8.01 0.01
CA ALA A 213 -4.23 6.96 0.13
C ALA A 213 -5.17 7.17 1.34
N ASN A 214 -4.62 7.63 2.46
CA ASN A 214 -5.34 7.87 3.70
C ASN A 214 -6.23 9.13 3.59
N ALA A 215 -5.84 10.12 2.79
CA ALA A 215 -6.73 11.24 2.44
C ALA A 215 -7.89 10.79 1.52
N ILE A 216 -7.59 10.00 0.48
CA ILE A 216 -8.61 9.52 -0.47
C ILE A 216 -9.72 8.72 0.23
N VAL A 217 -9.40 7.82 1.17
CA VAL A 217 -10.44 7.04 1.85
C VAL A 217 -11.39 7.90 2.70
N LEU A 218 -10.90 9.01 3.28
CA LEU A 218 -11.75 10.00 3.96
C LEU A 218 -12.70 10.73 2.99
N GLU A 219 -12.23 11.07 1.78
CA GLU A 219 -13.08 11.66 0.75
C GLU A 219 -14.16 10.69 0.28
N MET A 220 -13.76 9.45 -0.06
CA MET A 220 -14.65 8.37 -0.52
C MET A 220 -15.75 8.03 0.49
N ALA A 221 -15.50 8.23 1.79
CA ALA A 221 -16.51 8.03 2.83
C ALA A 221 -17.80 8.84 2.56
N ASN A 222 -17.68 10.07 2.06
CA ASN A 222 -18.82 10.93 1.73
C ASN A 222 -19.61 10.45 0.50
N GLU A 223 -18.98 9.69 -0.39
CA GLU A 223 -19.63 9.12 -1.58
C GLU A 223 -20.40 7.83 -1.26
N VAL A 224 -19.97 7.09 -0.24
CA VAL A 224 -20.43 5.71 0.02
C VAL A 224 -21.26 5.58 1.29
N LEU A 225 -20.83 6.11 2.43
CA LEU A 225 -21.54 5.95 3.70
C LEU A 225 -22.98 6.50 3.66
N PRO A 226 -23.31 7.57 2.91
CA PRO A 226 -24.69 8.02 2.76
C PRO A 226 -25.59 7.12 1.90
N VAL A 227 -25.04 6.21 1.08
CA VAL A 227 -25.82 5.36 0.16
C VAL A 227 -25.97 3.91 0.62
N VAL A 228 -24.98 3.35 1.33
CA VAL A 228 -25.06 2.05 2.01
C VAL A 228 -25.94 2.17 3.27
N LYS A 229 -26.69 1.12 3.64
CA LYS A 229 -27.71 1.19 4.72
C LYS A 229 -27.56 0.17 5.83
N ALA A 230 -27.15 -1.05 5.51
CA ALA A 230 -27.09 -2.17 6.45
C ALA A 230 -25.72 -2.86 6.43
N VAL A 231 -25.02 -2.86 5.29
CA VAL A 231 -23.72 -3.52 5.16
C VAL A 231 -22.62 -2.72 5.87
N PRO A 232 -21.76 -3.36 6.69
CA PRO A 232 -20.61 -2.70 7.30
C PRO A 232 -19.59 -2.28 6.25
N VAL A 233 -19.22 -0.99 6.29
CA VAL A 233 -18.20 -0.39 5.43
C VAL A 233 -16.89 -0.23 6.20
N LEU A 234 -15.78 -0.65 5.60
CA LEU A 234 -14.42 -0.64 6.14
C LEU A 234 -13.53 0.35 5.37
N ALA A 235 -12.50 0.86 6.03
CA ALA A 235 -11.49 1.72 5.41
C ALA A 235 -10.21 0.91 5.11
N GLY A 236 -9.72 1.00 3.87
CA GLY A 236 -8.34 0.65 3.56
C GLY A 236 -7.42 1.74 4.09
N VAL A 237 -6.50 1.35 4.99
CA VAL A 237 -5.55 2.23 5.65
C VAL A 237 -4.14 1.90 5.15
N CYS A 238 -3.40 2.92 4.70
CA CYS A 238 -1.98 2.82 4.44
C CYS A 238 -1.23 2.80 5.78
N GLY A 239 -0.95 1.62 6.32
CA GLY A 239 -0.34 1.45 7.65
C GLY A 239 1.12 1.93 7.73
N THR A 240 1.81 2.07 6.59
CA THR A 240 3.20 2.51 6.46
C THR A 240 3.35 4.02 6.21
N ASP A 241 2.26 4.79 6.21
CA ASP A 241 2.27 6.23 5.93
C ASP A 241 3.05 7.01 7.00
N PRO A 242 4.22 7.59 6.67
CA PRO A 242 5.12 8.22 7.65
C PRO A 242 4.60 9.56 8.18
N PHE A 243 3.53 10.11 7.58
CA PHE A 243 2.95 11.40 7.97
C PHE A 243 1.66 11.24 8.80
N ARG A 244 1.19 10.00 9.02
CA ARG A 244 -0.07 9.73 9.75
C ARG A 244 0.17 9.15 11.14
N ARG A 245 -0.35 9.84 12.14
CA ARG A 245 -0.46 9.33 13.51
C ARG A 245 -1.64 8.37 13.60
N MET A 246 -1.38 7.06 13.48
CA MET A 246 -2.43 6.04 13.38
C MET A 246 -3.46 6.08 14.52
N ASP A 247 -3.07 6.36 15.76
CA ASP A 247 -4.00 6.46 16.89
C ASP A 247 -5.02 7.63 16.77
N TYR A 248 -4.68 8.67 16.01
CA TYR A 248 -5.60 9.77 15.69
C TYR A 248 -6.42 9.44 14.44
N PHE A 249 -5.78 8.87 13.42
CA PHE A 249 -6.44 8.51 12.16
C PHE A 249 -7.52 7.44 12.35
N LEU A 250 -7.24 6.40 13.15
CA LEU A 250 -8.24 5.39 13.52
C LEU A 250 -9.45 6.02 14.23
N LYS A 251 -9.23 6.96 15.17
CA LYS A 251 -10.33 7.70 15.83
C LYS A 251 -11.13 8.57 14.86
N GLN A 252 -10.49 9.13 13.84
CA GLN A 252 -11.16 9.87 12.77
C GLN A 252 -12.04 8.94 11.89
N LEU A 253 -11.56 7.74 11.56
CA LEU A 253 -12.37 6.74 10.85
C LEU A 253 -13.57 6.28 11.71
N GLU A 254 -13.36 6.14 13.02
CA GLU A 254 -14.37 5.75 14.01
C GLU A 254 -15.50 6.79 14.16
N SER A 255 -15.18 8.08 14.04
CA SER A 255 -16.16 9.19 14.11
C SER A 255 -16.87 9.44 12.79
N ILE A 256 -16.22 9.17 11.66
CA ILE A 256 -16.83 9.17 10.32
C ILE A 256 -17.85 8.02 10.17
N GLY A 257 -17.67 6.92 10.91
CA GLY A 257 -18.64 5.84 11.03
C GLY A 257 -18.24 4.52 10.38
N PHE A 258 -17.00 4.39 9.89
CA PHE A 258 -16.45 3.11 9.44
C PHE A 258 -16.57 2.04 10.52
N SER A 259 -16.88 0.81 10.11
CA SER A 259 -17.07 -0.33 11.04
C SER A 259 -15.79 -1.16 11.20
N GLY A 260 -14.78 -0.95 10.36
CA GLY A 260 -13.55 -1.70 10.38
C GLY A 260 -12.45 -1.15 9.48
N VAL A 261 -11.31 -1.83 9.46
CA VAL A 261 -10.14 -1.48 8.64
C VAL A 261 -9.49 -2.68 7.96
N GLN A 262 -8.80 -2.40 6.86
CA GLN A 262 -7.93 -3.32 6.11
C GLN A 262 -6.59 -2.61 5.83
N ASN A 263 -5.48 -3.34 5.83
CA ASN A 263 -4.18 -2.83 5.35
C ASN A 263 -4.18 -2.72 3.82
N PHE A 264 -4.61 -1.56 3.30
CA PHE A 264 -4.48 -1.26 1.88
C PHE A 264 -4.35 0.26 1.68
N PRO A 265 -3.37 0.76 0.91
CA PRO A 265 -2.28 0.04 0.24
C PRO A 265 -1.40 -0.78 1.19
N THR A 266 -0.81 -1.86 0.67
CA THR A 266 0.02 -2.80 1.44
C THR A 266 1.34 -3.08 0.71
N VAL A 267 2.43 -3.14 1.47
CA VAL A 267 3.75 -3.51 0.95
C VAL A 267 3.89 -5.01 0.69
N GLY A 268 2.91 -5.81 1.13
CA GLY A 268 2.79 -7.23 0.80
C GLY A 268 2.72 -7.53 -0.72
N LEU A 269 2.32 -6.54 -1.51
CA LEU A 269 2.31 -6.59 -2.98
C LEU A 269 3.63 -6.22 -3.66
N PHE A 270 4.63 -5.73 -2.92
CA PHE A 270 5.99 -5.52 -3.43
C PHE A 270 6.87 -6.74 -3.14
N ASP A 271 7.82 -7.01 -4.05
CA ASP A 271 8.77 -8.10 -3.94
C ASP A 271 10.24 -7.67 -4.18
N GLY A 272 11.13 -8.65 -4.14
CA GLY A 272 12.56 -8.50 -4.45
C GLY A 272 13.30 -7.44 -3.62
N ASN A 273 14.32 -6.85 -4.24
CA ASN A 273 15.14 -5.81 -3.61
C ASN A 273 14.32 -4.57 -3.21
N PHE A 274 13.27 -4.23 -3.96
CA PHE A 274 12.42 -3.07 -3.62
C PHE A 274 11.67 -3.29 -2.31
N ARG A 275 11.02 -4.46 -2.11
CA ARG A 275 10.40 -4.82 -0.83
C ARG A 275 11.42 -4.84 0.31
N GLN A 276 12.60 -5.41 0.08
CA GLN A 276 13.66 -5.44 1.09
C GLN A 276 14.05 -4.02 1.54
N ASN A 277 14.25 -3.08 0.60
CA ASN A 277 14.56 -1.70 0.94
C ASN A 277 13.42 -1.01 1.72
N LEU A 278 12.14 -1.31 1.43
CA LEU A 278 11.01 -0.78 2.20
C LEU A 278 11.03 -1.27 3.65
N GLU A 279 11.26 -2.56 3.88
CA GLU A 279 11.41 -3.12 5.23
C GLU A 279 12.60 -2.49 5.97
N GLU A 280 13.77 -2.41 5.32
CA GLU A 280 15.01 -1.86 5.92
C GLU A 280 14.95 -0.34 6.18
N THR A 281 14.09 0.41 5.49
CA THR A 281 13.94 1.87 5.65
C THR A 281 12.70 2.29 6.46
N GLY A 282 12.04 1.34 7.15
CA GLY A 282 10.94 1.65 8.06
C GLY A 282 9.58 1.83 7.41
N MET A 283 9.38 1.27 6.21
CA MET A 283 8.08 1.14 5.52
C MET A 283 7.68 -0.34 5.41
N GLY A 284 8.02 -1.13 6.42
CA GLY A 284 7.83 -2.57 6.46
C GLY A 284 6.41 -3.02 6.81
N TYR A 285 6.06 -4.25 6.43
CA TYR A 285 4.74 -4.85 6.70
C TYR A 285 4.42 -4.95 8.20
N GLY A 286 5.44 -5.00 9.06
CA GLY A 286 5.27 -4.93 10.52
C GLY A 286 4.56 -3.66 11.02
N LEU A 287 4.53 -2.56 10.26
CA LEU A 287 3.71 -1.38 10.57
C LEU A 287 2.23 -1.60 10.25
N GLU A 288 1.92 -2.37 9.21
CA GLU A 288 0.55 -2.76 8.87
C GLU A 288 -0.03 -3.68 9.97
N VAL A 289 0.77 -4.65 10.44
CA VAL A 289 0.43 -5.50 11.59
C VAL A 289 0.17 -4.66 12.85
N GLN A 290 1.00 -3.63 13.11
CA GLN A 290 0.78 -2.70 14.24
C GLN A 290 -0.47 -1.85 14.08
N MET A 291 -0.80 -1.41 12.86
CA MET A 291 -2.02 -0.67 12.56
C MET A 291 -3.27 -1.54 12.84
N ILE A 292 -3.27 -2.80 12.39
CA ILE A 292 -4.32 -3.77 12.70
C ILE A 292 -4.43 -4.02 14.21
N ALA A 293 -3.31 -4.23 14.91
CA ALA A 293 -3.31 -4.44 16.36
C ALA A 293 -3.87 -3.24 17.15
N LYS A 294 -3.64 -2.01 16.67
CA LYS A 294 -4.25 -0.79 17.23
C LYS A 294 -5.75 -0.74 16.96
N ALA A 295 -6.17 -1.04 15.73
CA ALA A 295 -7.58 -1.05 15.36
C ALA A 295 -8.39 -2.10 16.14
N HIS A 296 -7.85 -3.32 16.27
CA HIS A 296 -8.45 -4.39 17.08
C HIS A 296 -8.65 -3.94 18.53
N LYS A 297 -7.63 -3.34 19.18
CA LYS A 297 -7.75 -2.81 20.55
C LYS A 297 -8.83 -1.72 20.71
N MET A 298 -9.07 -0.94 19.66
CA MET A 298 -10.16 0.04 19.60
C MET A 298 -11.54 -0.58 19.30
N GLY A 299 -11.62 -1.90 19.12
CA GLY A 299 -12.85 -2.65 18.87
C GLY A 299 -13.34 -2.62 17.43
N PHE A 300 -12.54 -2.12 16.48
CA PHE A 300 -12.87 -2.19 15.04
C PHE A 300 -12.89 -3.64 14.54
N LEU A 301 -13.74 -3.91 13.55
CA LEU A 301 -13.56 -5.09 12.69
C LEU A 301 -12.25 -4.95 11.90
N THR A 302 -11.47 -6.02 11.82
CA THR A 302 -10.16 -6.04 11.17
C THR A 302 -10.10 -7.15 10.12
N THR A 303 -9.81 -6.76 8.88
CA THR A 303 -9.85 -7.68 7.73
C THR A 303 -8.58 -7.66 6.86
N PRO A 304 -7.37 -7.78 7.44
CA PRO A 304 -6.12 -7.62 6.70
C PRO A 304 -5.89 -8.62 5.57
N TYR A 305 -5.15 -8.19 4.55
CA TYR A 305 -4.48 -9.05 3.59
C TYR A 305 -3.21 -9.64 4.19
N ALA A 306 -2.98 -10.94 3.96
CA ALA A 306 -1.71 -11.62 4.21
C ALA A 306 -1.29 -12.43 2.96
N PHE A 307 0.01 -12.44 2.63
CA PHE A 307 0.54 -13.00 1.39
C PHE A 307 1.33 -14.30 1.61
N ASN A 308 1.66 -14.62 2.86
CA ASN A 308 2.37 -15.84 3.26
C ASN A 308 2.01 -16.27 4.70
N THR A 309 2.51 -17.44 5.13
CA THR A 309 2.21 -18.04 6.44
C THR A 309 2.70 -17.21 7.62
N ASN A 310 3.82 -16.48 7.48
CA ASN A 310 4.37 -15.67 8.57
C ASN A 310 3.48 -14.44 8.80
N GLU A 311 3.14 -13.74 7.73
CA GLU A 311 2.22 -12.59 7.77
C GLU A 311 0.83 -12.99 8.29
N ALA A 312 0.36 -14.20 7.98
CA ALA A 312 -0.89 -14.75 8.52
C ALA A 312 -0.82 -14.99 10.04
N VAL A 313 0.29 -15.55 10.52
CA VAL A 313 0.57 -15.72 11.97
C VAL A 313 0.67 -14.37 12.68
N GLU A 314 1.30 -13.37 12.07
CA GLU A 314 1.43 -12.03 12.64
C GLU A 314 0.07 -11.31 12.72
N MET A 315 -0.73 -11.35 11.66
CA MET A 315 -2.08 -10.78 11.66
C MET A 315 -3.00 -11.50 12.66
N ALA A 316 -2.93 -12.83 12.77
CA ALA A 316 -3.70 -13.57 13.77
C ALA A 316 -3.27 -13.19 15.22
N LYS A 317 -1.96 -12.99 15.47
CA LYS A 317 -1.44 -12.48 16.75
C LYS A 317 -1.82 -11.03 17.04
N ALA A 318 -1.99 -10.21 16.01
CA ALA A 318 -2.48 -8.83 16.12
C ALA A 318 -3.97 -8.76 16.50
N GLY A 319 -4.69 -9.89 16.47
CA GLY A 319 -6.13 -9.95 16.73
C GLY A 319 -6.97 -9.79 15.48
N ALA A 320 -6.44 -10.04 14.27
CA ALA A 320 -7.25 -10.00 13.05
C ALA A 320 -8.48 -10.90 13.16
N ASP A 321 -9.66 -10.35 12.87
CA ASP A 321 -10.94 -11.07 12.98
C ASP A 321 -11.21 -11.86 11.70
N ILE A 322 -10.77 -11.30 10.57
CA ILE A 322 -10.78 -11.91 9.24
C ILE A 322 -9.38 -11.78 8.63
N ILE A 323 -8.84 -12.84 8.02
CA ILE A 323 -7.58 -12.78 7.27
C ILE A 323 -7.87 -13.11 5.80
N VAL A 324 -7.42 -12.26 4.89
CA VAL A 324 -7.62 -12.40 3.46
C VAL A 324 -6.33 -12.89 2.80
N ALA A 325 -6.30 -14.17 2.45
CA ALA A 325 -5.18 -14.82 1.76
C ALA A 325 -5.03 -14.27 0.34
N HIS A 326 -4.02 -13.44 0.10
CA HIS A 326 -3.87 -12.64 -1.12
C HIS A 326 -2.86 -13.26 -2.09
N MET A 327 -3.35 -13.77 -3.23
CA MET A 327 -2.55 -14.46 -4.26
C MET A 327 -1.90 -13.49 -5.29
N GLY A 328 -1.58 -12.26 -4.87
CA GLY A 328 -1.11 -11.19 -5.76
C GLY A 328 -2.20 -10.62 -6.67
N LEU A 329 -1.81 -9.92 -7.73
CA LEU A 329 -2.72 -9.14 -8.59
C LEU A 329 -3.65 -10.01 -9.45
N THR A 330 -4.92 -9.60 -9.56
CA THR A 330 -5.89 -10.25 -10.46
C THR A 330 -5.49 -10.10 -11.92
N THR A 331 -5.52 -11.19 -12.68
CA THR A 331 -5.05 -11.22 -14.08
C THR A 331 -6.10 -10.81 -15.12
N SER A 332 -7.39 -10.83 -14.77
CA SER A 332 -8.50 -10.63 -15.71
C SER A 332 -8.81 -9.17 -16.08
N GLY A 333 -9.39 -8.98 -17.27
CA GLY A 333 -9.88 -7.71 -17.80
C GLY A 333 -8.86 -6.92 -18.63
N SER A 334 -9.27 -5.74 -19.09
CA SER A 334 -8.47 -4.88 -20.00
C SER A 334 -7.13 -4.40 -19.40
N ILE A 335 -7.03 -4.34 -18.08
CA ILE A 335 -5.88 -3.80 -17.32
C ILE A 335 -5.37 -4.76 -16.22
N GLY A 336 -5.65 -6.05 -16.37
CA GLY A 336 -5.19 -7.10 -15.45
C GLY A 336 -3.69 -7.42 -15.56
N ALA A 337 -3.14 -8.07 -14.53
CA ALA A 337 -1.74 -8.53 -14.55
C ALA A 337 -1.54 -9.72 -15.52
N LYS A 338 -0.36 -9.85 -16.12
CA LYS A 338 -0.03 -10.98 -17.02
C LYS A 338 0.69 -12.14 -16.32
N THR A 339 1.09 -11.94 -15.07
CA THR A 339 1.88 -12.88 -14.26
C THR A 339 1.09 -13.24 -13.02
N ALA A 340 0.72 -14.51 -12.87
CA ALA A 340 0.18 -15.06 -11.64
C ALA A 340 0.55 -16.54 -11.50
N VAL A 341 0.38 -17.05 -10.28
CA VAL A 341 0.38 -18.49 -9.99
C VAL A 341 -0.81 -19.17 -10.68
N SER A 342 -0.74 -20.51 -10.83
CA SER A 342 -1.88 -21.29 -11.30
C SER A 342 -2.99 -21.33 -10.23
N LEU A 343 -4.21 -21.68 -10.65
CA LEU A 343 -5.33 -21.81 -9.72
C LEU A 343 -5.11 -22.96 -8.71
N GLU A 344 -4.44 -24.05 -9.13
CA GLU A 344 -4.07 -25.16 -8.23
C GLU A 344 -2.99 -24.77 -7.23
N GLU A 345 -1.97 -24.01 -7.65
CA GLU A 345 -0.96 -23.44 -6.73
C GLU A 345 -1.61 -22.46 -5.73
N SER A 346 -2.67 -21.76 -6.15
CA SER A 346 -3.46 -20.90 -5.27
C SER A 346 -4.22 -21.68 -4.20
N VAL A 347 -4.72 -22.90 -4.49
CA VAL A 347 -5.31 -23.79 -3.47
C VAL A 347 -4.29 -24.07 -2.36
N LEU A 348 -3.07 -24.48 -2.73
CA LEU A 348 -2.02 -24.83 -1.77
C LEU A 348 -1.62 -23.63 -0.89
N ARG A 349 -1.45 -22.45 -1.49
CA ARG A 349 -1.06 -21.22 -0.78
C ARG A 349 -2.16 -20.68 0.12
N VAL A 350 -3.40 -20.67 -0.34
CA VAL A 350 -4.55 -20.26 0.48
C VAL A 350 -4.73 -21.22 1.66
N GLN A 351 -4.59 -22.54 1.45
CA GLN A 351 -4.65 -23.51 2.54
C GLN A 351 -3.54 -23.28 3.58
N ALA A 352 -2.30 -23.10 3.14
CA ALA A 352 -1.17 -22.87 4.05
C ALA A 352 -1.36 -21.59 4.89
N ILE A 353 -1.88 -20.51 4.29
CA ILE A 353 -2.22 -19.27 5.01
C ILE A 353 -3.35 -19.52 6.02
N ALA A 354 -4.37 -20.29 5.65
CA ALA A 354 -5.48 -20.62 6.53
C ALA A 354 -5.03 -21.46 7.74
N ASP A 355 -4.28 -22.53 7.50
CA ASP A 355 -3.72 -23.40 8.55
C ASP A 355 -2.83 -22.63 9.52
N ALA A 356 -1.97 -21.73 8.99
CA ALA A 356 -1.10 -20.88 9.79
C ALA A 356 -1.87 -19.86 10.65
N ALA A 357 -2.97 -19.30 10.14
CA ALA A 357 -3.86 -18.43 10.89
C ALA A 357 -4.63 -19.19 11.99
N HIS A 358 -5.20 -20.35 11.67
CA HIS A 358 -5.95 -21.19 12.62
C HIS A 358 -5.09 -21.80 13.72
N ALA A 359 -3.81 -22.07 13.45
CA ALA A 359 -2.84 -22.49 14.47
C ALA A 359 -2.64 -21.44 15.59
N ILE A 360 -2.94 -20.16 15.32
CA ILE A 360 -2.89 -19.07 16.30
C ILE A 360 -4.28 -18.77 16.86
N ASN A 361 -5.29 -18.66 15.99
CA ASN A 361 -6.67 -18.37 16.37
C ASN A 361 -7.64 -19.27 15.61
N PRO A 362 -8.11 -20.39 16.20
CA PRO A 362 -9.07 -21.30 15.55
C PRO A 362 -10.40 -20.65 15.14
N ASN A 363 -10.72 -19.45 15.66
CA ASN A 363 -11.96 -18.72 15.40
C ASN A 363 -11.83 -17.60 14.33
N VAL A 364 -10.66 -17.43 13.70
CA VAL A 364 -10.45 -16.43 12.65
C VAL A 364 -11.11 -16.85 11.33
N ILE A 365 -11.79 -15.91 10.68
CA ILE A 365 -12.43 -16.14 9.39
C ILE A 365 -11.39 -15.93 8.29
N VAL A 366 -11.01 -16.99 7.57
CA VAL A 366 -10.11 -16.85 6.40
C VAL A 366 -10.92 -16.72 5.11
N LEU A 367 -10.57 -15.75 4.26
CA LEU A 367 -11.11 -15.53 2.91
C LEU A 367 -9.98 -15.61 1.87
N CYS A 368 -10.27 -15.90 0.60
CA CYS A 368 -9.28 -15.86 -0.48
C CYS A 368 -9.43 -14.62 -1.39
N HIS A 369 -8.34 -14.15 -2.00
CA HIS A 369 -8.35 -13.00 -2.92
C HIS A 369 -7.21 -13.07 -3.96
N GLY A 370 -7.44 -12.50 -5.14
CA GLY A 370 -6.36 -12.12 -6.07
C GLY A 370 -5.82 -13.24 -6.95
N GLY A 371 -4.74 -12.94 -7.67
CA GLY A 371 -4.08 -13.86 -8.59
C GLY A 371 -5.04 -14.39 -9.68
N PRO A 372 -5.15 -15.72 -9.87
CA PRO A 372 -6.10 -16.29 -10.82
C PRO A 372 -7.56 -16.31 -10.31
N ILE A 373 -7.82 -15.94 -9.06
CA ILE A 373 -9.17 -15.99 -8.45
C ILE A 373 -9.96 -14.75 -8.90
N SER A 374 -10.53 -14.80 -10.10
CA SER A 374 -11.01 -13.62 -10.84
C SER A 374 -12.53 -13.46 -10.90
N GLY A 375 -13.29 -14.51 -10.59
CA GLY A 375 -14.75 -14.50 -10.51
C GLY A 375 -15.32 -15.67 -9.69
N PRO A 376 -16.65 -15.84 -9.69
CA PRO A 376 -17.33 -16.83 -8.87
C PRO A 376 -16.86 -18.27 -9.09
N SER A 377 -16.57 -18.66 -10.34
CA SER A 377 -16.11 -20.00 -10.70
C SER A 377 -14.76 -20.35 -10.06
N GLU A 378 -13.80 -19.42 -10.09
CA GLU A 378 -12.49 -19.63 -9.46
C GLU A 378 -12.58 -19.55 -7.93
N ALA A 379 -13.42 -18.69 -7.37
CA ALA A 379 -13.69 -18.66 -5.93
C ALA A 379 -14.28 -20.00 -5.45
N GLU A 380 -15.30 -20.52 -6.14
CA GLU A 380 -15.90 -21.83 -5.87
C GLU A 380 -14.86 -22.96 -5.98
N PHE A 381 -13.97 -22.88 -6.97
CA PHE A 381 -12.90 -23.86 -7.17
C PHE A 381 -11.96 -23.96 -5.96
N ILE A 382 -11.55 -22.81 -5.39
CA ILE A 382 -10.73 -22.73 -4.18
C ILE A 382 -11.50 -23.25 -2.96
N LEU A 383 -12.73 -22.77 -2.75
CA LEU A 383 -13.55 -23.13 -1.58
C LEU A 383 -13.87 -24.63 -1.53
N LYS A 384 -14.10 -25.28 -2.67
CA LYS A 384 -14.32 -26.74 -2.76
C LYS A 384 -13.05 -27.58 -2.53
N ARG A 385 -11.86 -26.98 -2.52
CA ARG A 385 -10.55 -27.67 -2.40
C ARG A 385 -9.75 -27.28 -1.17
N THR A 386 -10.28 -26.38 -0.34
CA THR A 386 -9.65 -25.92 0.90
C THR A 386 -10.53 -26.24 2.11
N LYS A 387 -9.96 -26.17 3.31
CA LYS A 387 -10.62 -26.35 4.60
C LYS A 387 -10.31 -25.14 5.47
N GLY A 388 -11.32 -24.62 6.18
CA GLY A 388 -11.17 -23.38 6.96
C GLY A 388 -11.12 -22.10 6.11
N VAL A 389 -11.36 -22.17 4.80
CA VAL A 389 -11.56 -20.99 3.96
C VAL A 389 -13.06 -20.79 3.79
N HIS A 390 -13.56 -19.64 4.23
CA HIS A 390 -14.98 -19.39 4.45
C HIS A 390 -15.63 -18.54 3.36
N GLY A 391 -14.86 -18.07 2.40
CA GLY A 391 -15.38 -17.13 1.40
C GLY A 391 -14.29 -16.43 0.58
N PHE A 392 -14.70 -15.35 -0.08
CA PHE A 392 -13.91 -14.64 -1.09
C PHE A 392 -13.98 -13.13 -0.88
N TYR A 393 -12.86 -12.44 -1.12
CA TYR A 393 -12.84 -10.98 -1.20
C TYR A 393 -12.77 -10.56 -2.67
N GLY A 394 -13.86 -9.96 -3.18
CA GLY A 394 -13.91 -9.38 -4.52
C GLY A 394 -13.48 -7.92 -4.52
N ALA A 395 -12.99 -7.43 -5.67
CA ALA A 395 -12.70 -6.01 -5.83
C ALA A 395 -12.81 -5.62 -7.30
N SER A 396 -11.74 -5.81 -8.08
CA SER A 396 -11.81 -5.68 -9.54
C SER A 396 -12.86 -6.60 -10.17
N SER A 397 -13.08 -7.76 -9.57
CA SER A 397 -14.08 -8.76 -9.97
C SER A 397 -15.52 -8.36 -9.64
N MET A 398 -15.74 -7.45 -8.68
CA MET A 398 -17.08 -7.06 -8.22
C MET A 398 -17.59 -5.82 -8.95
N GLU A 399 -16.77 -4.77 -9.07
CA GLU A 399 -17.17 -3.53 -9.73
C GLU A 399 -16.62 -3.40 -11.17
N ARG A 400 -15.31 -3.58 -11.37
CA ARG A 400 -14.63 -3.14 -12.60
C ARG A 400 -15.02 -3.99 -13.80
N LEU A 401 -14.90 -5.32 -13.69
CA LEU A 401 -15.20 -6.23 -14.81
C LEU A 401 -16.68 -6.18 -15.25
N PRO A 402 -17.68 -6.20 -14.33
CA PRO A 402 -19.07 -6.06 -14.73
C PRO A 402 -19.39 -4.70 -15.38
N VAL A 403 -18.83 -3.61 -14.87
CA VAL A 403 -19.04 -2.26 -15.43
C VAL A 403 -18.37 -2.09 -16.80
N GLU A 404 -17.15 -2.60 -16.99
CA GLU A 404 -16.46 -2.64 -18.30
C GLU A 404 -17.35 -3.32 -19.36
N GLN A 405 -17.92 -4.48 -19.03
CA GLN A 405 -18.79 -5.23 -19.93
C GLN A 405 -20.12 -4.51 -20.19
N ALA A 406 -20.83 -4.11 -19.14
CA ALA A 406 -22.17 -3.51 -19.25
C ALA A 406 -22.15 -2.22 -20.09
N ILE A 407 -21.25 -1.29 -19.78
CA ILE A 407 -21.15 -0.02 -20.54
C ILE A 407 -20.81 -0.29 -22.01
N THR A 408 -19.84 -1.18 -22.26
CA THR A 408 -19.42 -1.52 -23.63
C THR A 408 -20.57 -2.11 -24.44
N SER A 409 -21.28 -3.10 -23.89
CA SER A 409 -22.41 -3.75 -24.57
C SER A 409 -23.59 -2.80 -24.81
N THR A 410 -23.93 -1.94 -23.84
CA THR A 410 -25.00 -0.93 -24.02
C THR A 410 -24.64 0.07 -25.13
N VAL A 411 -23.40 0.57 -25.17
CA VAL A 411 -22.97 1.48 -26.26
C VAL A 411 -22.98 0.78 -27.62
N GLN A 412 -22.56 -0.50 -27.69
CA GLN A 412 -22.64 -1.29 -28.92
C GLN A 412 -24.08 -1.46 -29.41
N GLN A 413 -25.04 -1.72 -28.51
CA GLN A 413 -26.47 -1.81 -28.85
C GLN A 413 -26.98 -0.49 -29.46
N TYR A 414 -26.70 0.66 -28.84
CA TYR A 414 -27.04 1.97 -29.42
C TYR A 414 -26.39 2.21 -30.79
N LYS A 415 -25.13 1.78 -30.96
CA LYS A 415 -24.41 1.90 -32.24
C LYS A 415 -24.91 0.95 -33.34
N SER A 416 -25.66 -0.11 -33.00
CA SER A 416 -26.30 -1.01 -33.98
C SER A 416 -27.64 -0.51 -34.53
N ILE A 417 -28.15 0.63 -34.07
CA ILE A 417 -29.42 1.20 -34.56
C ILE A 417 -29.23 1.71 -35.99
N SER A 418 -29.89 1.08 -36.96
CA SER A 418 -29.98 1.57 -38.33
C SER A 418 -30.84 2.84 -38.43
N ILE A 419 -30.32 3.87 -39.09
CA ILE A 419 -31.04 5.11 -39.43
C ILE A 419 -31.57 4.98 -40.86
N LYS A 420 -32.74 5.59 -41.14
CA LYS A 420 -33.37 5.63 -42.47
C LYS A 420 -32.85 6.76 -43.34
#